data_AF-A0A662VZR8-F1
#
_entry.id   AF-A0A662VZR8-F1
#
_cell.length_a   1.000
_cell.length_b   1.000
_cell.length_c   1.000
_cell.angle_alpha   90.00
_cell.angle_beta   90.00
_cell.angle_gamma   90.00
#
_symmetry.space_group_name_H-M   'P 1'
#
loop_
_entity.id
_entity.type
_entity.pdbx_description
1 polymer ?
#
loop_
_entity_poly.entity_id
_entity_poly.type
_entity_poly.pdbx_seq_one_letter_code
_entity_poly.pdbx_strand_id
1 'polypeptide(L)'
;MEFIRIHYIGKGLYDINSFKKEAKKYGVARALPSTIIKTLKWGDKIYLATYEKSRGVAIIFGYFIIHGINYNGSERLKQAVRSDERLKVVHEQYSGREVKRRCGSYQIGSVTYVDNELKELVEIIEDNAVIETEKAVIKERFKIFVTGRFYETPLIQVEAPFSRSIVKIPVSKLGSNVLFKVEGETVKTRSLASINDYKQRKRLTKKDKAVFESKGLTAFAEV
;
A
#
# COMPACT_ATOMS: atom_id res chain seq x y z
N MET A 1 -9.72 17.66 16.08
CA MET A 1 -9.51 18.19 14.72
C MET A 1 -9.43 17.03 13.76
N GLU A 2 -10.22 17.03 12.69
CA GLU A 2 -10.23 15.96 11.69
C GLU A 2 -9.12 16.16 10.66
N PHE A 3 -8.46 15.07 10.24
CA PHE A 3 -7.36 15.10 9.30
C PHE A 3 -7.56 14.06 8.20
N ILE A 4 -7.15 14.40 6.98
CA ILE A 4 -6.92 13.41 5.93
C ILE A 4 -5.46 12.97 5.93
N ARG A 5 -5.23 11.75 5.45
CA ARG A 5 -3.90 11.17 5.25
C ARG A 5 -3.57 11.16 3.77
N ILE A 6 -2.53 11.85 3.34
CA ILE A 6 -2.07 11.91 1.96
C ILE A 6 -0.79 11.10 1.79
N HIS A 7 -0.71 10.32 0.72
CA HIS A 7 0.51 9.66 0.27
C HIS A 7 0.81 10.03 -1.20
N TYR A 8 2.03 10.49 -1.47
CA TYR A 8 2.42 10.90 -2.82
C TYR A 8 2.79 9.72 -3.71
N ILE A 9 2.37 9.74 -4.98
CA ILE A 9 2.84 8.79 -5.99
C ILE A 9 4.20 9.21 -6.57
N GLY A 10 4.94 8.24 -7.12
CA GLY A 10 6.29 8.50 -7.64
C GLY A 10 6.27 9.22 -8.99
N LYS A 11 6.64 10.51 -9.01
CA LYS A 11 6.65 11.39 -10.20
C LYS A 11 7.45 10.86 -11.40
N GLY A 12 8.44 10.00 -11.17
CA GLY A 12 9.28 9.44 -12.24
C GLY A 12 8.72 8.18 -12.93
N LEU A 13 7.70 7.55 -12.33
CA LEU A 13 7.15 6.27 -12.79
C LEU A 13 5.69 6.39 -13.20
N TYR A 14 4.98 7.37 -12.63
CA TYR A 14 3.55 7.57 -12.86
C TYR A 14 3.23 9.04 -13.15
N ASP A 15 2.32 9.22 -14.08
CA ASP A 15 1.35 10.30 -14.09
C ASP A 15 0.04 9.83 -13.43
N ILE A 16 -0.90 10.74 -13.19
CA ILE A 16 -2.18 10.43 -12.54
C ILE A 16 -2.94 9.33 -13.32
N ASN A 17 -3.03 9.44 -14.64
CA ASN A 17 -3.82 8.54 -15.46
C ASN A 17 -3.21 7.13 -15.50
N SER A 18 -1.89 7.01 -15.67
CA SER A 18 -1.23 5.70 -15.63
C SER A 18 -1.32 5.05 -14.25
N PHE A 19 -1.29 5.83 -13.17
CA PHE A 19 -1.54 5.31 -11.83
C PHE A 19 -2.97 4.80 -11.68
N LYS A 20 -3.98 5.61 -12.08
CA LYS A 20 -5.41 5.23 -12.02
C LYS A 20 -5.67 3.92 -12.76
N LYS A 21 -5.15 3.77 -13.97
CA LYS A 21 -5.27 2.54 -14.78
C LYS A 21 -4.72 1.32 -14.06
N GLU A 22 -3.52 1.43 -13.48
CA GLU A 22 -2.90 0.31 -12.77
C GLU A 22 -3.62 0.00 -11.44
N ALA A 23 -4.02 1.04 -10.71
CA ALA A 23 -4.72 0.92 -9.44
C ALA A 23 -6.12 0.29 -9.61
N LYS A 24 -6.80 0.57 -10.72
CA LYS A 24 -8.04 -0.12 -11.13
C LYS A 24 -7.85 -1.59 -11.51
N LYS A 25 -6.63 -2.03 -11.82
CA LYS A 25 -6.35 -3.43 -12.18
C LYS A 25 -5.93 -4.29 -11.00
N TYR A 26 -5.06 -3.74 -10.14
CA TYR A 26 -4.41 -4.48 -9.06
C TYR A 26 -4.71 -3.93 -7.67
N GLY A 27 -5.56 -2.91 -7.55
CA GLY A 27 -5.64 -2.09 -6.35
C GLY A 27 -4.38 -1.24 -6.16
N VAL A 28 -4.32 -0.56 -5.03
CA VAL A 28 -3.18 0.23 -4.58
C VAL A 28 -2.33 -0.61 -3.64
N ALA A 29 -1.00 -0.48 -3.75
CA ALA A 29 -0.05 -1.03 -2.78
C ALA A 29 1.05 0.00 -2.52
N ARG A 30 1.18 0.49 -1.29
CA ARG A 30 2.15 1.52 -0.90
C ARG A 30 3.06 1.01 0.21
N ALA A 31 4.36 0.99 -0.05
CA ALA A 31 5.35 0.76 1.00
C ALA A 31 5.31 1.91 2.00
N LEU A 32 5.11 1.59 3.28
CA LEU A 32 5.09 2.56 4.38
C LEU A 32 6.01 2.11 5.51
N PRO A 33 6.59 3.04 6.30
CA PRO A 33 7.31 2.68 7.52
C PRO A 33 6.39 1.96 8.51
N SER A 34 6.91 0.94 9.19
CA SER A 34 6.15 0.17 10.19
C SER A 34 5.54 1.06 11.28
N THR A 35 6.30 2.05 11.77
CA THR A 35 5.84 3.05 12.75
C THR A 35 4.58 3.79 12.31
N ILE A 36 4.42 4.05 11.02
CA ILE A 36 3.23 4.70 10.48
C ILE A 36 2.08 3.72 10.38
N ILE A 37 2.32 2.50 9.89
CA ILE A 37 1.29 1.46 9.72
C ILE A 37 0.64 1.11 11.06
N LYS A 38 1.43 1.05 12.15
CA LYS A 38 0.91 0.83 13.51
C LYS A 38 -0.07 1.90 14.01
N THR A 39 -0.13 3.07 13.36
CA THR A 39 -1.09 4.16 13.69
C THR A 39 -2.35 4.16 12.83
N LEU A 40 -2.42 3.24 11.86
CA LEU A 40 -3.56 3.09 10.96
C LEU A 40 -4.51 2.03 11.50
N LYS A 41 -5.74 2.07 11.00
CA LYS A 41 -6.77 1.05 11.23
C LYS A 41 -7.27 0.48 9.91
N TRP A 42 -7.84 -0.72 9.96
CA TRP A 42 -8.63 -1.22 8.84
C TRP A 42 -9.72 -0.21 8.46
N GLY A 43 -9.95 -0.03 7.17
CA GLY A 43 -10.94 0.94 6.68
C GLY A 43 -10.45 2.39 6.63
N ASP A 44 -9.26 2.71 7.16
CA ASP A 44 -8.71 4.06 7.02
C ASP A 44 -8.54 4.42 5.53
N LYS A 45 -8.89 5.67 5.20
CA LYS A 45 -8.69 6.23 3.86
C LYS A 45 -7.29 6.84 3.76
N ILE A 46 -6.55 6.47 2.71
CA ILE A 46 -5.30 7.14 2.32
C ILE A 46 -5.51 7.78 0.95
N TYR A 47 -5.49 9.10 0.93
CA TYR A 47 -5.56 9.91 -0.27
C TYR A 47 -4.25 9.86 -1.05
N LEU A 48 -4.37 9.80 -2.37
CA LEU A 48 -3.26 9.69 -3.29
C LEU A 48 -3.10 11.01 -4.02
N ALA A 49 -1.86 11.50 -4.06
CA ALA A 49 -1.56 12.78 -4.67
C ALA A 49 -0.30 12.76 -5.54
N THR A 50 -0.23 13.68 -6.49
CA THR A 50 1.04 14.12 -7.09
C THR A 50 1.47 15.44 -6.44
N TYR A 51 2.78 15.71 -6.40
CA TYR A 51 3.31 16.96 -5.85
C TYR A 51 3.76 17.92 -6.96
N GLU A 52 3.19 19.12 -6.96
CA GLU A 52 3.57 20.22 -7.84
C GLU A 52 4.54 21.16 -7.11
N LYS A 53 5.85 20.88 -7.27
CA LYS A 53 6.92 21.56 -6.54
C LYS A 53 6.94 23.08 -6.74
N SER A 54 6.61 23.57 -7.94
CA SER A 54 6.59 25.00 -8.26
C SER A 54 5.57 25.78 -7.44
N ARG A 55 4.48 25.13 -7.02
CA ARG A 55 3.37 25.76 -6.29
C ARG A 55 3.27 25.30 -4.84
N GLY A 56 4.05 24.29 -4.43
CA GLY A 56 3.96 23.74 -3.08
C GLY A 56 2.66 23.00 -2.79
N VAL A 57 1.97 22.51 -3.82
CA VAL A 57 0.63 21.91 -3.70
C VAL A 57 0.63 20.41 -3.96
N ALA A 58 -0.19 19.70 -3.20
CA ALA A 58 -0.62 18.34 -3.49
C ALA A 58 -1.85 18.38 -4.39
N ILE A 59 -1.81 17.63 -5.49
CA ILE A 59 -2.96 17.39 -6.37
C ILE A 59 -3.49 16.00 -6.04
N ILE A 60 -4.53 15.94 -5.22
CA ILE A 60 -5.24 14.71 -4.85
C ILE A 60 -6.12 14.29 -6.02
N PHE A 61 -6.13 13.00 -6.35
CA PHE A 61 -6.89 12.47 -7.50
C PHE A 61 -7.66 11.17 -7.21
N GLY A 62 -7.53 10.68 -5.99
CA GLY A 62 -8.21 9.49 -5.52
C GLY A 62 -7.75 9.11 -4.11
N TYR A 63 -8.27 8.01 -3.61
CA TYR A 63 -7.83 7.41 -2.36
C TYR A 63 -7.92 5.88 -2.45
N PHE A 64 -7.41 5.21 -1.43
CA PHE A 64 -7.71 3.80 -1.20
C PHE A 64 -8.11 3.56 0.25
N ILE A 65 -8.92 2.52 0.45
CA ILE A 65 -9.33 2.03 1.77
C ILE A 65 -8.44 0.85 2.12
N ILE A 66 -7.85 0.87 3.31
CA ILE A 66 -6.95 -0.19 3.76
C ILE A 66 -7.75 -1.47 4.05
N HIS A 67 -7.48 -2.52 3.27
CA HIS A 67 -8.05 -3.86 3.49
C HIS A 67 -6.99 -4.96 3.53
N GLY A 68 -5.73 -4.66 3.19
CA GLY A 68 -4.66 -5.65 3.32
C GLY A 68 -3.29 -5.06 3.65
N ILE A 69 -2.41 -5.96 4.06
CA ILE A 69 -0.97 -5.76 4.17
C ILE A 69 -0.28 -6.82 3.32
N ASN A 70 0.70 -6.39 2.52
CA ASN A 70 1.67 -7.28 1.92
C ASN A 70 3.05 -7.03 2.54
N TYR A 71 3.85 -8.06 2.74
CA TYR A 71 5.23 -7.90 3.21
C TYR A 71 6.21 -8.79 2.45
N ASN A 72 7.45 -8.33 2.27
CA ASN A 72 8.53 -9.16 1.74
C ASN A 72 9.46 -9.62 2.87
N GLY A 73 10.23 -10.67 2.62
CA GLY A 73 11.18 -11.24 3.57
C GLY A 73 11.85 -12.48 2.97
N SER A 74 12.77 -13.06 3.72
CA SER A 74 13.29 -14.41 3.50
C SER A 74 12.18 -15.45 3.70
N GLU A 75 12.40 -16.67 3.18
CA GLU A 75 11.48 -17.79 3.45
C GLU A 75 11.37 -18.11 4.94
N ARG A 76 12.48 -17.95 5.69
CA ARG A 76 12.49 -18.09 7.16
C ARG A 76 11.49 -17.13 7.81
N LEU A 77 11.57 -15.83 7.48
CA LEU A 77 10.66 -14.83 8.05
C LEU A 77 9.20 -15.15 7.70
N LYS A 78 8.92 -15.53 6.45
CA LYS A 78 7.56 -15.87 6.02
C LYS A 78 7.00 -17.07 6.77
N GLN A 79 7.82 -18.11 6.95
CA GLN A 79 7.42 -19.30 7.71
C GLN A 79 7.21 -18.97 9.20
N ALA A 80 8.10 -18.16 9.79
CA ALA A 80 7.99 -17.73 11.18
C ALA A 80 6.71 -16.92 11.42
N VAL A 81 6.43 -15.92 10.58
CA VAL A 81 5.18 -15.13 10.66
C VAL A 81 3.94 -16.00 10.46
N ARG A 82 3.97 -16.95 9.52
CA ARG A 82 2.83 -17.86 9.27
C ARG A 82 2.56 -18.80 10.44
N SER A 83 3.59 -19.15 11.21
CA SER A 83 3.49 -20.08 12.34
C SER A 83 3.36 -19.38 13.69
N ASP A 84 3.33 -18.05 13.72
CA ASP A 84 3.22 -17.26 14.95
C ASP A 84 1.81 -17.41 15.55
N GLU A 85 1.73 -17.86 16.81
CA GLU A 85 0.48 -18.12 17.52
C GLU A 85 -0.41 -16.89 17.71
N ARG A 86 0.17 -15.68 17.61
CA ARG A 86 -0.58 -14.41 17.71
C ARG A 86 -1.35 -14.10 16.43
N LEU A 87 -1.09 -14.82 15.34
CA LEU A 87 -1.79 -14.65 14.08
C LEU A 87 -3.19 -15.26 14.16
N LYS A 88 -4.21 -14.39 14.17
CA LYS A 88 -5.63 -14.75 14.25
C LYS A 88 -6.15 -15.11 12.87
N VAL A 89 -5.75 -16.26 12.36
CA VAL A 89 -6.11 -16.73 11.01
C VAL A 89 -7.60 -17.09 10.94
N VAL A 90 -8.30 -16.51 9.97
CA VAL A 90 -9.69 -16.86 9.61
C VAL A 90 -9.70 -17.93 8.53
N HIS A 91 -8.96 -17.71 7.44
CA HIS A 91 -8.73 -18.72 6.39
C HIS A 91 -7.52 -18.35 5.52
N GLU A 92 -7.03 -19.31 4.72
CA GLU A 92 -5.92 -19.11 3.79
C GLU A 92 -6.34 -19.38 2.35
N GLN A 93 -5.78 -18.60 1.42
CA GLN A 93 -5.99 -18.75 -0.01
C GLN A 93 -4.65 -18.63 -0.75
N TYR A 94 -4.36 -19.60 -1.61
CA TYR A 94 -3.18 -19.56 -2.47
C TYR A 94 -3.53 -18.81 -3.76
N SER A 95 -2.77 -17.76 -4.08
CA SER A 95 -3.06 -16.94 -5.28
C SER A 95 -1.98 -17.03 -6.36
N GLY A 96 -0.73 -17.40 -6.03
CA GLY A 96 0.38 -17.59 -6.99
C GLY A 96 0.58 -16.45 -8.00
N ARG A 97 0.01 -15.27 -7.72
CA ARG A 97 -0.29 -14.26 -8.75
C ARG A 97 0.90 -13.36 -8.95
N GLU A 98 1.37 -13.27 -10.19
CA GLU A 98 2.38 -12.28 -10.55
C GLU A 98 1.75 -10.88 -10.70
N VAL A 99 2.29 -9.91 -9.98
CA VAL A 99 1.90 -8.50 -10.05
C VAL A 99 3.03 -7.70 -10.72
N LYS A 100 2.72 -7.10 -11.87
CA LYS A 100 3.63 -6.22 -12.61
C LYS A 100 3.12 -4.79 -12.59
N ARG A 101 3.74 -3.95 -11.77
CA ARG A 101 3.46 -2.51 -11.64
C ARG A 101 4.59 -1.67 -12.24
N ARG A 102 4.33 -0.42 -12.60
CA ARG A 102 5.39 0.51 -13.05
C ARG A 102 6.44 0.74 -11.95
N CYS A 103 6.06 0.70 -10.67
CA CYS A 103 7.01 0.81 -9.54
C CYS A 103 7.79 -0.47 -9.20
N GLY A 104 7.39 -1.62 -9.72
CA GLY A 104 8.07 -2.88 -9.43
C GLY A 104 7.22 -4.10 -9.76
N SER A 105 7.81 -5.28 -9.58
CA SER A 105 7.11 -6.55 -9.73
C SER A 105 7.34 -7.45 -8.54
N TYR A 106 6.38 -8.32 -8.27
CA TYR A 106 6.45 -9.34 -7.22
C TYR A 106 5.44 -10.44 -7.51
N GLN A 107 5.60 -11.58 -6.85
CA GLN A 107 4.60 -12.63 -6.81
C GLN A 107 3.91 -12.60 -5.44
N ILE A 108 2.59 -12.74 -5.43
CA ILE A 108 1.83 -12.97 -4.21
C ILE A 108 1.84 -14.48 -3.97
N GLY A 109 2.43 -14.90 -2.84
CA GLY A 109 2.51 -16.32 -2.48
C GLY A 109 1.17 -16.82 -1.95
N SER A 110 0.99 -16.76 -0.64
CA SER A 110 -0.27 -17.02 0.06
C SER A 110 -0.90 -15.71 0.55
N VAL A 111 -2.22 -15.68 0.57
CA VAL A 111 -3.02 -14.66 1.23
C VAL A 111 -3.67 -15.31 2.44
N THR A 112 -3.37 -14.79 3.62
CA THR A 112 -3.96 -15.22 4.89
C THR A 112 -4.95 -14.15 5.31
N TYR A 113 -6.21 -14.52 5.47
CA TYR A 113 -7.23 -13.64 6.01
C TYR A 113 -7.21 -13.72 7.53
N VAL A 114 -7.24 -12.56 8.18
CA VAL A 114 -6.90 -12.44 9.61
C VAL A 114 -7.86 -11.51 10.35
N ASP A 115 -8.08 -11.76 11.64
CA ASP A 115 -8.84 -10.85 12.50
C ASP A 115 -7.96 -9.88 13.29
N ASN A 116 -6.63 -9.96 13.13
CA ASN A 116 -5.69 -9.05 13.76
C ASN A 116 -5.92 -7.58 13.37
N GLU A 117 -5.55 -6.67 14.26
CA GLU A 117 -5.39 -5.25 13.92
C GLU A 117 -4.07 -4.99 13.18
N LEU A 118 -3.98 -3.92 12.38
CA LEU A 118 -2.78 -3.58 11.61
C LEU A 118 -1.52 -3.49 12.49
N LYS A 119 -1.66 -2.96 13.71
CA LYS A 119 -0.56 -2.86 14.68
C LYS A 119 -0.03 -4.24 15.07
N GLU A 120 -0.91 -5.18 15.42
CA GLU A 120 -0.55 -6.54 15.82
C GLU A 120 0.21 -7.25 14.69
N LEU A 121 -0.27 -7.13 13.45
CA LEU A 121 0.40 -7.75 12.29
C LEU A 121 1.81 -7.21 12.07
N VAL A 122 1.99 -5.90 12.22
CA VAL A 122 3.31 -5.28 12.06
C VAL A 122 4.26 -5.72 13.19
N GLU A 123 3.75 -5.87 14.41
CA GLU A 123 4.52 -6.38 15.56
C GLU A 123 4.92 -7.84 15.35
N ILE A 124 4.01 -8.70 14.89
CA ILE A 124 4.31 -10.08 14.51
C ILE A 124 5.45 -10.13 13.48
N ILE A 125 5.38 -9.32 12.41
CA ILE A 125 6.43 -9.28 11.39
C ILE A 125 7.76 -8.77 11.96
N GLU A 126 7.72 -7.70 12.77
CA GLU A 126 8.92 -7.09 13.35
C GLU A 126 9.65 -8.01 14.31
N ASP A 127 8.91 -8.70 15.19
CA ASP A 127 9.48 -9.60 16.19
C ASP A 127 10.07 -10.84 15.51
N ASN A 128 9.37 -11.44 14.55
CA ASN A 128 9.89 -12.59 13.78
C ASN A 128 11.06 -12.23 12.84
N ALA A 129 11.25 -10.95 12.54
CA ALA A 129 12.40 -10.46 11.79
C ALA A 129 13.67 -10.36 12.64
N VAL A 130 13.57 -10.49 13.97
CA VAL A 130 14.72 -10.59 14.87
C VAL A 130 15.20 -12.04 14.89
N ILE A 131 16.50 -12.22 14.69
CA ILE A 131 17.19 -13.51 14.77
C ILE A 131 18.22 -13.38 15.88
N GLU A 132 17.99 -14.09 16.98
CA GLU A 132 18.95 -14.19 18.07
C GLU A 132 19.90 -15.35 17.80
N THR A 133 21.19 -15.06 17.90
CA THR A 133 22.27 -16.06 17.84
C THR A 133 23.10 -15.91 19.11
N GLU A 134 23.89 -16.92 19.46
CA GLU A 134 24.81 -16.86 20.62
C GLU A 134 25.73 -15.64 20.61
N LYS A 135 25.98 -15.05 19.43
CA LYS A 135 26.96 -13.97 19.22
C LYS A 135 26.35 -12.61 18.91
N ALA A 136 25.09 -12.56 18.44
CA ALA A 136 24.49 -11.33 17.94
C ALA A 136 22.97 -11.42 17.77
N VAL A 137 22.32 -10.25 17.81
CA VAL A 137 20.93 -10.04 17.39
C VAL A 137 20.93 -9.45 15.98
N ILE A 138 20.43 -10.20 15.01
CA ILE A 138 20.35 -9.80 13.60
C ILE A 138 18.91 -9.44 13.27
N LYS A 139 18.67 -8.21 12.81
CA LYS A 139 17.36 -7.79 12.30
C LYS A 139 17.31 -7.92 10.78
N GLU A 140 16.53 -8.87 10.31
CA GLU A 140 16.27 -9.08 8.89
C GLU A 140 15.60 -7.85 8.25
N ARG A 141 15.99 -7.52 7.02
CA ARG A 141 15.39 -6.40 6.27
C ARG A 141 14.11 -6.83 5.56
N PHE A 142 13.02 -6.16 5.85
CA PHE A 142 11.73 -6.33 5.18
C PHE A 142 11.11 -4.98 4.80
N LYS A 143 10.03 -5.02 4.03
CA LYS A 143 9.17 -3.91 3.64
C LYS A 143 7.73 -4.34 3.80
N ILE A 144 6.92 -3.42 4.30
CA ILE A 144 5.48 -3.61 4.46
C ILE A 144 4.77 -2.65 3.50
N PHE A 145 3.82 -3.19 2.76
CA PHE A 145 2.98 -2.48 1.82
C PHE A 145 1.55 -2.52 2.32
N VAL A 146 0.95 -1.35 2.51
CA VAL A 146 -0.48 -1.26 2.78
C VAL A 146 -1.22 -1.32 1.45
N THR A 147 -2.23 -2.18 1.37
CA THR A 147 -2.98 -2.45 0.15
C THR A 147 -4.46 -2.11 0.31
N GLY A 148 -5.08 -1.75 -0.82
CA GLY A 148 -6.44 -1.26 -0.82
C GLY A 148 -7.08 -1.17 -2.21
N ARG A 149 -8.41 -1.13 -2.23
CA ARG A 149 -9.18 -0.81 -3.43
C ARG A 149 -9.08 0.69 -3.73
N PHE A 150 -8.88 1.01 -5.01
CA PHE A 150 -8.76 2.38 -5.47
C PHE A 150 -10.12 3.02 -5.74
N TYR A 151 -10.26 4.27 -5.30
CA TYR A 151 -11.43 5.12 -5.53
C TYR A 151 -10.98 6.43 -6.15
N GLU A 152 -11.61 6.81 -7.25
CA GLU A 152 -11.34 8.08 -7.91
C GLU A 152 -12.07 9.23 -7.22
N THR A 153 -11.42 10.40 -7.24
CA THR A 153 -12.02 11.66 -6.82
C THR A 153 -11.85 12.71 -7.92
N PRO A 154 -12.65 13.79 -7.90
CA PRO A 154 -12.25 15.04 -8.53
C PRO A 154 -10.83 15.45 -8.10
N LEU A 155 -10.17 16.21 -8.97
CA LEU A 155 -8.86 16.75 -8.65
C LEU A 155 -8.99 17.86 -7.61
N ILE A 156 -8.21 17.74 -6.53
CA ILE A 156 -8.24 18.70 -5.42
C ILE A 156 -6.83 19.19 -5.21
N GLN A 157 -6.67 20.50 -5.13
CA GLN A 157 -5.39 21.12 -4.83
C GLN A 157 -5.39 21.57 -3.37
N VAL A 158 -4.36 21.17 -2.63
CA VAL A 158 -4.17 21.59 -1.24
C VAL A 158 -2.71 21.88 -0.97
N GLU A 159 -2.43 22.94 -0.22
CA GLU A 159 -1.10 23.23 0.27
C GLU A 159 -0.65 22.16 1.26
N ALA A 160 0.40 21.43 0.90
CA ALA A 160 0.91 20.33 1.70
C ALA A 160 2.38 20.07 1.35
N PRO A 161 3.26 19.84 2.35
CA PRO A 161 4.65 19.53 2.09
C PRO A 161 4.78 18.15 1.44
N PHE A 162 5.76 17.99 0.56
CA PHE A 162 6.11 16.67 0.05
C PHE A 162 6.69 15.77 1.14
N SER A 163 6.24 14.52 1.20
CA SER A 163 6.84 13.47 2.01
C SER A 163 6.86 12.16 1.25
N ARG A 164 7.82 11.29 1.59
CA ARG A 164 7.85 9.90 1.13
C ARG A 164 6.95 8.98 1.97
N SER A 165 6.40 9.51 3.06
CA SER A 165 5.48 8.84 3.98
C SER A 165 4.09 9.50 3.92
N ILE A 166 3.23 9.20 4.89
CA ILE A 166 1.93 9.84 5.05
C ILE A 166 2.09 11.26 5.60
N VAL A 167 1.38 12.21 4.99
CA VAL A 167 1.19 13.58 5.49
C VAL A 167 -0.23 13.72 6.03
N LYS A 168 -0.39 14.23 7.24
CA LYS A 168 -1.71 14.56 7.81
C LYS A 168 -2.05 16.01 7.47
N ILE A 169 -3.19 16.23 6.83
CA ILE A 169 -3.67 17.57 6.45
C ILE A 169 -5.00 17.84 7.15
N PRO A 170 -5.16 18.96 7.87
CA PRO A 170 -6.43 19.33 8.46
C PRO A 170 -7.52 19.42 7.40
N VAL A 171 -8.68 18.86 7.69
CA VAL A 171 -9.83 18.91 6.79
C VAL A 171 -10.25 20.34 6.45
N SER A 172 -10.06 21.28 7.39
CA SER A 172 -10.33 22.71 7.17
C SER A 172 -9.56 23.32 6.00
N LYS A 173 -8.44 22.71 5.58
CA LYS A 173 -7.66 23.16 4.41
C LYS A 173 -8.22 22.70 3.06
N LEU A 174 -9.23 21.81 3.03
CA LEU A 174 -9.78 21.23 1.80
C LEU A 174 -10.97 22.02 1.23
N GLY A 175 -11.40 23.09 1.89
CA GLY A 175 -12.62 23.82 1.55
C GLY A 175 -13.91 23.06 1.90
N SER A 176 -15.05 23.75 1.88
CA SER A 176 -16.34 23.27 2.38
C SER A 176 -17.02 22.18 1.55
N ASN A 177 -16.52 21.84 0.35
CA ASN A 177 -17.26 21.03 -0.64
C ASN A 177 -16.62 19.70 -1.04
N VAL A 178 -15.63 19.20 -0.30
CA VAL A 178 -14.73 18.15 -0.83
C VAL A 178 -14.64 16.90 0.04
N LEU A 179 -15.33 16.85 1.18
CA LEU A 179 -15.36 15.62 1.98
C LEU A 179 -16.31 14.60 1.36
N PHE A 180 -15.69 13.67 0.64
CA PHE A 180 -16.28 12.45 0.10
C PHE A 180 -17.10 11.70 1.15
N LYS A 181 -18.41 11.97 1.17
CA LYS A 181 -19.46 11.06 1.63
C LYS A 181 -19.49 9.81 0.73
N VAL A 182 -18.37 9.10 0.65
CA VAL A 182 -18.41 7.71 0.24
C VAL A 182 -18.61 6.96 1.55
N GLU A 183 -19.84 6.47 1.71
CA GLU A 183 -20.26 5.59 2.80
C GLU A 183 -19.13 4.61 3.08
N GLY A 184 -18.80 4.46 4.37
CA GLY A 184 -17.70 3.61 4.78
C GLY A 184 -17.93 2.21 4.22
N GLU A 185 -17.14 1.83 3.20
CA GLU A 185 -17.08 0.45 2.79
C GLU A 185 -16.61 -0.32 4.02
N THR A 186 -17.52 -1.11 4.58
CA THR A 186 -17.17 -1.97 5.70
C THR A 186 -16.18 -2.99 5.14
N VAL A 187 -14.94 -2.95 5.64
CA VAL A 187 -13.89 -3.89 5.23
C VAL A 187 -14.34 -5.28 5.65
N LYS A 188 -14.90 -6.04 4.70
CA LYS A 188 -15.41 -7.40 4.92
C LYS A 188 -14.27 -8.40 5.13
N THR A 189 -13.13 -8.13 4.50
CA THR A 189 -11.97 -9.03 4.52
C THR A 189 -10.70 -8.24 4.83
N ARG A 190 -9.93 -8.75 5.79
CA ARG A 190 -8.63 -8.22 6.20
C ARG A 190 -7.59 -9.24 5.79
N SER A 191 -6.59 -8.84 5.03
CA SER A 191 -5.61 -9.79 4.50
C SER A 191 -4.17 -9.44 4.87
N LEU A 192 -3.39 -10.49 5.12
CA LEU A 192 -1.94 -10.48 5.21
C LEU A 192 -1.39 -11.37 4.10
N ALA A 193 -0.53 -10.85 3.24
CA ALA A 193 0.11 -11.63 2.19
C ALA A 193 1.63 -11.51 2.23
N SER A 194 2.31 -12.64 2.05
CA SER A 194 3.75 -12.63 1.77
C SER A 194 3.97 -12.40 0.27
N ILE A 195 4.98 -11.60 -0.07
CA ILE A 195 5.40 -11.40 -1.46
C ILE A 195 6.81 -11.92 -1.70
N ASN A 196 6.98 -12.51 -2.88
CA ASN A 196 8.22 -13.09 -3.36
C ASN A 196 8.82 -12.23 -4.47
N ASP A 197 10.14 -12.28 -4.60
CA ASP A 197 10.89 -11.66 -5.69
C ASP A 197 10.58 -10.18 -5.96
N TYR A 198 10.42 -9.40 -4.89
CA TYR A 198 10.14 -7.97 -5.03
C TYR A 198 11.30 -7.23 -5.72
N LYS A 199 11.07 -6.83 -6.97
CA LYS A 199 12.01 -6.07 -7.80
C LYS A 199 11.51 -4.64 -7.97
N GLN A 200 12.05 -3.72 -7.18
CA GLN A 200 11.73 -2.31 -7.28
C GLN A 200 12.32 -1.68 -8.53
N ARG A 201 11.51 -0.92 -9.27
CA ARG A 201 11.98 -0.11 -10.41
C ARG A 201 12.22 1.32 -9.98
N LYS A 202 13.40 1.86 -10.30
CA LYS A 202 13.73 3.28 -10.08
C LYS A 202 13.36 4.16 -11.28
N ARG A 203 13.39 3.59 -12.49
CA ARG A 203 13.09 4.25 -13.77
C ARG A 203 12.42 3.25 -14.71
N LEU A 204 11.62 3.74 -15.65
CA LEU A 204 11.06 2.94 -16.75
C LEU A 204 11.92 3.12 -18.00
N THR A 205 12.28 2.01 -18.65
CA THR A 205 12.88 2.06 -19.99
C THR A 205 11.83 2.48 -21.02
N LYS A 206 12.26 2.93 -22.22
CA LYS A 206 11.33 3.24 -23.32
C LYS A 206 10.46 2.03 -23.68
N LYS A 207 11.06 0.84 -23.69
CA LYS A 207 10.37 -0.44 -23.94
C LYS A 207 9.30 -0.73 -22.88
N ASP A 208 9.62 -0.55 -21.60
CA ASP A 208 8.64 -0.78 -20.52
C ASP A 208 7.46 0.19 -20.60
N LYS A 209 7.72 1.47 -20.91
CA LYS A 209 6.66 2.47 -21.09
C LYS A 209 5.67 2.05 -22.18
N ALA A 210 6.19 1.65 -23.34
CA ALA A 210 5.36 1.18 -24.45
C ALA A 210 4.51 -0.04 -24.07
N VAL A 211 5.08 -1.01 -23.34
CA VAL A 211 4.34 -2.20 -22.85
C VAL A 211 3.23 -1.83 -21.88
N PHE A 212 3.46 -0.86 -20.99
CA PHE A 212 2.42 -0.41 -20.06
C PHE A 212 1.35 0.46 -20.72
N GLU A 213 1.67 1.11 -21.83
CA GLU A 213 0.74 1.94 -22.60
C GLU A 213 -0.13 1.10 -23.55
N SER A 214 0.41 0.01 -24.10
CA SER A 214 -0.30 -0.87 -25.04
C SER A 214 -1.24 -1.88 -24.38
N LYS A 215 -1.04 -2.21 -23.09
CA LYS A 215 -1.94 -3.12 -22.37
C LYS A 215 -3.25 -2.43 -22.03
N GLY A 216 -4.32 -2.84 -22.70
CA GLY A 216 -5.69 -2.36 -22.47
C GLY A 216 -6.17 -2.53 -21.01
N LEU A 217 -7.13 -1.69 -20.63
CA LEU A 217 -7.86 -1.73 -19.36
C LEU A 217 -8.57 -3.08 -19.23
N THR A 218 -7.95 -4.03 -18.54
CA THR A 218 -8.65 -5.24 -18.07
C THR A 218 -9.19 -4.93 -16.68
N ALA A 219 -10.48 -5.20 -16.48
CA ALA A 219 -11.21 -4.93 -15.25
C ALA A 219 -10.48 -5.51 -14.02
N PHE A 220 -10.77 -4.93 -12.85
CA PHE A 220 -10.26 -5.36 -11.56
C PHE A 220 -10.49 -6.87 -11.40
N ALA A 221 -9.42 -7.65 -11.22
CA ALA A 221 -9.57 -9.03 -10.79
C ALA A 221 -9.78 -8.99 -9.28
N GLU A 222 -11.03 -9.15 -8.86
CA GLU A 222 -11.40 -9.32 -7.45
C GLU A 222 -10.51 -10.44 -6.86
N VAL A 223 -9.96 -10.17 -5.69
CA VAL A 223 -9.25 -11.13 -4.83
C VAL A 223 -10.17 -11.43 -3.68
#